data_AF-A0A496Z7G0-F1
#
_entry.id   AF-A0A496Z7G0-F1
#
_cell.length_a   1.000
_cell.length_b   1.000
_cell.length_c   1.000
_cell.angle_alpha   90.00
_cell.angle_beta   90.00
_cell.angle_gamma   90.00
#
_symmetry.space_group_name_H-M   'P 1'
#
loop_
_entity.id
_entity.type
_entity.pdbx_description
1 polymer ?
#
loop_
_entity_poly.entity_id
_entity_poly.type
_entity_poly.pdbx_seq_one_letter_code
_entity_poly.pdbx_strand_id
1 'polypeptide(L)'
;MLCNVPQTLNGEYWDEAALLSLYKEQYGIEKNFGFLKDPVIVNSIFLKKPQRIEVLGLVLLIALLIWRLMERNMRQYLEEKNITITGWDNRQTKRPTSFMMTTKFINTLVLTVEKQRKLARPFKAEQVEFLVALNFTTDIFTVP
;
A
#
# COMPACT_ATOMS: atom_id res chain seq x y z
N MET A 1 6.41 -6.44 -30.66
CA MET A 1 6.24 -6.79 -29.22
C MET A 1 4.91 -7.49 -29.06
N LEU A 2 4.88 -8.70 -28.51
CA LEU A 2 3.65 -9.39 -28.14
C LEU A 2 3.08 -8.69 -26.89
N CYS A 3 2.11 -7.81 -27.08
CA CYS A 3 1.44 -7.10 -26.00
C CYS A 3 0.02 -7.67 -25.86
N ASN A 4 -0.40 -7.95 -24.62
CA ASN A 4 -1.77 -8.41 -24.32
C ASN A 4 -2.75 -7.22 -24.15
N VAL A 5 -2.28 -6.00 -24.43
CA VAL A 5 -3.07 -4.76 -24.41
C VAL A 5 -3.63 -4.54 -25.82
N PRO A 6 -4.96 -4.35 -25.98
CA PRO A 6 -5.55 -4.10 -27.28
C PRO A 6 -4.97 -2.83 -27.90
N GLN A 7 -4.51 -2.91 -29.15
CA GLN A 7 -3.85 -1.82 -29.88
C GLN A 7 -4.79 -0.66 -30.24
N THR A 8 -6.09 -0.84 -30.06
CA THR A 8 -7.13 0.14 -30.41
C THR A 8 -8.15 0.26 -29.30
N LEU A 9 -8.56 1.47 -28.97
CA LEU A 9 -9.75 1.74 -28.17
C LEU A 9 -10.75 2.50 -29.06
N ASN A 10 -11.97 1.98 -29.22
CA ASN A 10 -13.00 2.56 -30.11
C ASN A 10 -12.56 2.83 -31.57
N GLY A 11 -11.62 2.04 -32.11
CA GLY A 11 -11.15 2.18 -33.50
C GLY A 11 -10.03 3.21 -33.71
N GLU A 12 -9.58 3.90 -32.66
CA GLU A 12 -8.39 4.76 -32.68
C GLU A 12 -7.16 4.05 -32.11
N TYR A 13 -6.00 4.27 -32.73
CA TYR A 13 -4.71 3.79 -32.25
C TYR A 13 -4.28 4.57 -31.01
N TRP A 14 -3.74 3.87 -30.01
CA TRP A 14 -3.16 4.52 -28.85
C TRP A 14 -1.95 5.37 -29.24
N ASP A 15 -1.83 6.55 -28.64
CA ASP A 15 -0.56 7.28 -28.60
C ASP A 15 0.54 6.38 -28.01
N GLU A 16 1.73 6.41 -28.61
CA GLU A 16 2.84 5.51 -28.29
C GLU A 16 3.23 5.61 -26.80
N ALA A 17 3.15 6.82 -26.23
CA ALA A 17 3.40 7.07 -24.82
C ALA A 17 2.33 6.42 -23.91
N ALA A 18 1.07 6.44 -24.30
CA ALA A 18 -0.03 5.83 -23.56
C ALA A 18 0.09 4.30 -23.57
N LEU A 19 0.42 3.71 -24.73
CA LEU A 19 0.65 2.27 -24.86
C LEU A 19 1.83 1.81 -23.97
N LEU A 20 2.91 2.59 -23.92
CA LEU A 20 4.06 2.30 -23.07
C LEU A 20 3.73 2.39 -21.57
N SER A 21 2.88 3.35 -21.17
CA SER A 21 2.41 3.47 -19.79
C SER A 21 1.57 2.25 -19.37
N LEU A 22 0.59 1.87 -20.20
CA LEU A 22 -0.25 0.69 -19.99
C LEU A 22 0.58 -0.59 -19.87
N TYR A 23 1.59 -0.75 -20.74
CA TYR A 23 2.50 -1.89 -20.68
C TYR A 23 3.31 -1.93 -19.38
N LYS A 24 3.83 -0.78 -18.92
CA LYS A 24 4.57 -0.67 -17.64
C LYS A 24 3.68 -0.95 -16.44
N GLU A 25 2.40 -0.59 -16.49
CA GLU A 25 1.43 -0.85 -15.42
C GLU A 25 1.14 -2.34 -15.24
N GLN A 26 1.09 -3.11 -16.34
CA GLN A 26 0.89 -4.57 -16.29
C GLN A 26 2.00 -5.29 -15.50
N TYR A 27 3.26 -4.87 -15.65
CA TYR A 27 4.37 -5.40 -14.86
C TYR A 27 4.17 -5.17 -13.34
N GLY A 28 3.57 -4.04 -12.98
CA GLY A 28 3.22 -3.72 -11.60
C GLY A 28 2.23 -4.71 -11.00
N ILE A 29 1.24 -5.16 -11.78
CA ILE A 29 0.23 -6.14 -11.36
C ILE A 29 0.88 -7.53 -11.18
N GLU A 30 1.65 -8.00 -12.16
CA GLU A 30 2.27 -9.33 -12.10
C GLU A 30 3.23 -9.50 -10.92
N LYS A 31 3.97 -8.44 -10.57
CA LYS A 31 4.87 -8.45 -9.40
C LYS A 31 4.11 -8.53 -8.08
N ASN A 32 2.95 -7.89 -7.96
CA ASN A 32 2.17 -7.86 -6.71
C ASN A 32 1.39 -9.16 -6.46
N PHE A 33 1.05 -9.93 -7.51
CA PHE A 33 0.33 -11.20 -7.41
C PHE A 33 1.21 -12.43 -7.71
N GLY A 34 2.50 -12.25 -7.99
CA GLY A 34 3.42 -13.35 -8.30
C GLY A 34 3.47 -14.43 -7.21
N PHE A 35 3.25 -14.05 -5.95
CA PHE A 35 3.22 -14.98 -4.82
C PHE A 35 2.05 -15.98 -4.87
N LEU A 36 0.93 -15.65 -5.53
CA LEU A 36 -0.18 -16.57 -5.73
C LEU A 36 0.16 -17.70 -6.72
N LYS A 37 1.22 -17.53 -7.51
CA LYS A 37 1.71 -18.55 -8.44
C LYS A 37 2.63 -19.55 -7.74
N ASP A 38 3.03 -19.30 -6.48
CA ASP A 38 3.88 -20.22 -5.72
C ASP A 38 3.05 -21.37 -5.11
N PRO A 39 3.26 -22.63 -5.55
CA PRO A 39 2.51 -23.77 -5.03
C PRO A 39 2.73 -24.00 -3.53
N VAL A 40 3.82 -23.55 -2.92
CA VAL A 40 4.06 -23.66 -1.48
C VAL A 40 3.15 -22.72 -0.69
N ILE A 41 2.93 -21.50 -1.19
CA ILE A 41 2.00 -20.54 -0.58
C ILE A 41 0.54 -20.97 -0.79
N VAL A 42 0.19 -21.45 -1.98
CA VAL A 42 -1.19 -21.90 -2.26
C VAL A 42 -1.57 -23.12 -1.40
N ASN A 43 -0.64 -24.06 -1.21
CA ASN A 43 -0.88 -25.25 -0.38
C ASN A 43 -0.96 -24.92 1.11
N SER A 44 -0.14 -23.99 1.62
CA SER A 44 -0.15 -23.58 3.04
C SER A 44 -1.42 -22.82 3.45
N ILE A 45 -2.13 -22.19 2.50
CA ILE A 45 -3.40 -21.49 2.76
C ILE A 45 -4.62 -22.45 2.66
N PHE A 46 -4.39 -23.78 2.48
CA PHE A 46 -5.44 -24.81 2.40
C PHE A 46 -6.57 -24.49 1.39
N LEU A 47 -6.19 -23.96 0.24
CA LEU A 47 -7.08 -23.55 -0.85
C LEU A 47 -7.57 -24.73 -1.71
N LYS A 48 -8.03 -25.82 -1.06
CA LYS A 48 -8.47 -27.04 -1.75
C LYS A 48 -9.82 -26.91 -2.47
N LYS A 49 -10.60 -25.87 -2.14
CA LYS A 49 -11.92 -25.61 -2.75
C LYS A 49 -11.88 -24.31 -3.55
N PRO A 50 -12.44 -24.27 -4.78
CA PRO A 50 -12.41 -23.09 -5.66
C PRO A 50 -13.02 -21.85 -5.00
N GLN A 51 -14.09 -22.00 -4.21
CA GLN A 51 -14.71 -20.89 -3.49
C GLN A 51 -13.76 -20.20 -2.50
N ARG A 52 -12.81 -20.93 -1.89
CA ARG A 52 -11.83 -20.34 -0.96
C ARG A 52 -10.76 -19.54 -1.70
N ILE A 53 -10.43 -19.94 -2.92
CA ILE A 53 -9.49 -19.21 -3.80
C ILE A 53 -10.09 -17.88 -4.20
N GLU A 54 -11.36 -17.87 -4.60
CA GLU A 54 -12.08 -16.64 -4.97
C GLU A 54 -12.15 -15.64 -3.82
N VAL A 55 -12.54 -16.10 -2.62
CA VAL A 55 -12.60 -15.25 -1.43
C VAL A 55 -11.21 -14.71 -1.06
N LEU A 56 -10.18 -15.55 -1.08
CA LEU A 56 -8.81 -15.11 -0.80
C LEU A 56 -8.33 -14.08 -1.83
N GLY A 57 -8.63 -14.30 -3.11
CA GLY A 57 -8.32 -13.35 -4.18
C GLY A 57 -8.96 -11.99 -3.94
N LEU A 58 -10.25 -11.96 -3.56
CA LEU A 58 -10.95 -10.73 -3.22
C LEU A 58 -10.34 -10.02 -2.00
N VAL A 59 -10.07 -10.75 -0.92
CA VAL A 59 -9.45 -10.18 0.29
C VAL A 59 -8.09 -9.59 -0.03
N LEU A 60 -7.28 -10.28 -0.82
CA LEU A 60 -5.98 -9.81 -1.26
C LEU A 60 -6.08 -8.57 -2.14
N LEU A 61 -7.01 -8.55 -3.09
CA LEU A 61 -7.26 -7.39 -3.95
C LEU A 61 -7.64 -6.16 -3.13
N ILE A 62 -8.51 -6.32 -2.13
CA ILE A 62 -8.89 -5.25 -1.21
C ILE A 62 -7.68 -4.78 -0.39
N ALA A 63 -6.88 -5.70 0.15
CA ALA A 63 -5.67 -5.34 0.90
C ALA A 63 -4.66 -4.55 0.04
N LEU A 64 -4.43 -4.98 -1.21
CA LEU A 64 -3.56 -4.28 -2.15
C LEU A 64 -4.12 -2.91 -2.53
N LEU A 65 -5.43 -2.81 -2.74
CA LEU A 65 -6.10 -1.54 -3.01
C LEU A 65 -5.91 -0.55 -1.86
N ILE A 66 -6.12 -0.99 -0.62
CA ILE A 66 -5.87 -0.17 0.58
C ILE A 66 -4.42 0.29 0.63
N TRP A 67 -3.46 -0.61 0.39
CA TRP A 67 -2.05 -0.25 0.35
C TRP A 67 -1.73 0.77 -0.73
N ARG A 68 -2.27 0.63 -1.95
CA ARG A 68 -2.07 1.60 -3.03
C ARG A 68 -2.71 2.95 -2.72
N LEU A 69 -3.87 2.95 -2.09
CA LEU A 69 -4.56 4.17 -1.68
C LEU A 69 -3.75 4.92 -0.61
N MET A 70 -3.20 4.22 0.38
CA MET A 70 -2.30 4.81 1.38
C MET A 70 -1.05 5.42 0.72
N GLU A 71 -0.38 4.70 -0.20
CA GLU A 71 0.78 5.24 -0.93
C GLU A 71 0.43 6.50 -1.71
N ARG A 72 -0.70 6.47 -2.42
CA ARG A 72 -1.18 7.58 -3.22
C ARG A 72 -1.44 8.80 -2.35
N ASN A 73 -2.18 8.66 -1.25
CA ASN A 73 -2.50 9.76 -0.33
C ASN A 73 -1.22 10.38 0.23
N MET A 74 -0.29 9.58 0.76
CA MET A 74 0.98 10.10 1.27
C MET A 74 1.75 10.84 0.18
N ARG A 75 1.88 10.28 -1.02
CA ARG A 75 2.65 10.92 -2.10
C ARG A 75 2.02 12.23 -2.59
N GLN A 76 0.69 12.25 -2.73
CA GLN A 76 -0.04 13.48 -3.09
C GLN A 76 0.18 14.56 -2.03
N TYR A 77 0.04 14.23 -0.74
CA TYR A 77 0.30 15.17 0.34
C TYR A 77 1.72 15.76 0.31
N LEU A 78 2.73 14.91 0.09
CA LEU A 78 4.12 15.35 0.03
C LEU A 78 4.43 16.19 -1.21
N GLU A 79 3.78 15.89 -2.33
CA GLU A 79 3.91 16.64 -3.57
C GLU A 79 3.26 18.03 -3.45
N GLU A 80 2.03 18.10 -2.94
CA GLU A 80 1.29 19.36 -2.73
C GLU A 80 2.03 20.31 -1.78
N LYS A 81 2.61 19.78 -0.70
CA LYS A 81 3.37 20.57 0.27
C LYS A 81 4.86 20.71 -0.06
N ASN A 82 5.33 20.05 -1.11
CA ASN A 82 6.74 19.96 -1.52
C ASN A 82 7.71 19.62 -0.37
N ILE A 83 7.33 18.63 0.45
CA ILE A 83 8.12 18.14 1.59
C ILE A 83 8.60 16.69 1.36
N THR A 84 9.52 16.25 2.21
CA THR A 84 9.99 14.86 2.28
C THR A 84 9.71 14.30 3.66
N ILE A 85 9.66 12.97 3.76
CA ILE A 85 9.58 12.28 5.04
C ILE A 85 10.75 11.31 5.21
N THR A 86 10.98 10.92 6.45
CA THR A 86 12.05 10.02 6.85
C THR A 86 11.70 8.58 6.49
N GLY A 87 12.41 8.05 5.50
CA GLY A 87 12.22 6.71 4.97
C GLY A 87 13.12 5.64 5.59
N TRP A 88 13.59 4.71 4.75
CA TRP A 88 14.57 3.68 5.13
C TRP A 88 15.92 4.31 5.43
N ASP A 89 16.64 3.73 6.39
CA ASP A 89 17.98 4.17 6.80
C ASP A 89 18.04 5.69 7.10
N ASN A 90 16.95 6.24 7.64
CA ASN A 90 16.76 7.66 7.91
C ASN A 90 16.96 8.60 6.69
N ARG A 91 16.83 8.07 5.48
CA ARG A 91 16.94 8.85 4.25
C ARG A 91 15.62 9.55 3.94
N GLN A 92 15.72 10.80 3.49
CA GLN A 92 14.57 11.56 3.05
C GLN A 92 13.99 11.00 1.74
N THR A 93 12.67 10.87 1.66
CA THR A 93 11.96 10.38 0.46
C THR A 93 10.71 11.20 0.17
N LYS A 94 10.46 11.44 -1.14
CA LYS A 94 9.18 11.97 -1.66
C LYS A 94 8.20 10.85 -2.04
N ARG A 95 8.66 9.59 -2.02
CA ARG A 95 7.91 8.43 -2.49
C ARG A 95 7.86 7.34 -1.43
N PRO A 96 7.20 7.58 -0.28
CA PRO A 96 7.02 6.54 0.71
C PRO A 96 6.16 5.40 0.16
N THR A 97 6.37 4.21 0.73
CA THR A 97 5.53 3.02 0.49
C THR A 97 4.68 2.73 1.71
N SER A 98 3.57 2.04 1.53
CA SER A 98 2.71 1.68 2.66
C SER A 98 3.40 0.66 3.56
N PHE A 99 4.28 -0.17 3.00
CA PHE A 99 5.12 -1.07 3.78
C PHE A 99 6.05 -0.30 4.74
N MET A 100 6.71 0.77 4.26
CA MET A 100 7.52 1.65 5.13
C MET A 100 6.71 2.22 6.28
N MET A 101 5.52 2.76 5.97
CA MET A 101 4.60 3.29 6.96
C MET A 101 4.27 2.20 7.98
N THR A 102 3.76 1.04 7.56
CA THR A 102 3.33 -0.03 8.49
C THR A 102 4.48 -0.48 9.39
N THR A 103 5.70 -0.64 8.86
CA THR A 103 6.87 -1.05 9.66
C THR A 103 7.19 -0.06 10.78
N LYS A 104 7.04 1.25 10.55
CA LYS A 104 7.30 2.27 11.59
C LYS A 104 6.33 2.18 12.77
N PHE A 105 5.17 1.55 12.61
CA PHE A 105 4.16 1.41 13.67
C PHE A 105 4.05 0.01 14.30
N ILE A 106 4.79 -1.00 13.82
CA ILE A 106 4.71 -2.40 14.32
C ILE A 106 4.85 -2.49 15.85
N ASN A 107 5.71 -1.66 16.45
CA ASN A 107 5.98 -1.68 17.89
C ASN A 107 5.20 -0.60 18.68
N THR A 108 4.08 -0.11 18.14
CA THR A 108 3.22 0.85 18.84
C THR A 108 2.36 0.11 19.86
N LEU A 109 2.60 0.37 21.16
CA LEU A 109 1.86 -0.24 22.24
C LEU A 109 0.80 0.74 22.78
N VAL A 110 -0.46 0.32 22.74
CA VAL A 110 -1.60 1.04 23.32
C VAL A 110 -2.04 0.31 24.58
N LEU A 111 -2.06 1.01 25.70
CA LEU A 111 -2.52 0.54 27.00
C LEU A 111 -3.92 1.05 27.27
N THR A 112 -4.78 0.22 27.86
CA THR A 112 -6.09 0.67 28.34
C THR A 112 -6.04 0.75 29.87
N VAL A 113 -6.17 1.96 30.41
CA VAL A 113 -6.20 2.21 31.87
C VAL A 113 -7.54 2.89 32.17
N GLU A 114 -8.32 2.31 33.07
CA GLU A 114 -9.62 2.88 33.50
C GLU A 114 -10.54 3.25 32.33
N LYS A 115 -10.62 2.38 31.31
CA LYS A 115 -11.37 2.58 30.05
C LYS A 115 -10.85 3.69 29.12
N GLN A 116 -9.73 4.34 29.45
CA GLN A 116 -9.04 5.27 28.56
C GLN A 116 -7.87 4.59 27.85
N ARG A 117 -7.72 4.83 26.54
CA ARG A 117 -6.57 4.36 25.75
C ARG A 117 -5.44 5.37 25.85
N LYS A 118 -4.23 4.90 26.15
CA LYS A 118 -3.00 5.70 26.22
C LYS A 118 -1.88 4.98 25.51
N LEU A 119 -1.00 5.73 24.85
CA LEU A 119 0.21 5.16 24.28
C LEU A 119 1.21 4.85 25.41
N ALA A 120 1.83 3.68 25.37
CA ALA A 120 2.86 3.31 26.34
C ALA A 120 4.11 4.21 26.22
N ARG A 121 4.37 4.73 25.01
CA ARG A 121 5.42 5.68 24.70
C ARG A 121 4.89 6.68 23.67
N PRO A 122 5.30 7.96 23.72
CA PRO A 122 4.92 8.93 22.70
C PRO A 122 5.46 8.54 21.31
N PHE A 123 4.81 9.02 20.26
CA PHE A 123 5.29 8.81 18.89
C PHE A 123 6.63 9.50 18.64
N LYS A 124 7.49 8.82 17.89
CA LYS A 124 8.72 9.41 17.34
C LYS A 124 8.37 10.44 16.26
N ALA A 125 9.27 11.39 16.01
CA ALA A 125 9.09 12.40 14.95
C ALA A 125 8.74 11.77 13.59
N GLU A 126 9.46 10.71 13.21
CA GLU A 126 9.20 9.97 11.97
C GLU A 126 7.79 9.38 11.91
N GLN A 127 7.27 8.86 13.03
CA GLN A 127 5.91 8.33 13.07
C GLN A 127 4.87 9.44 12.90
N VAL A 128 5.12 10.61 13.49
CA VAL A 128 4.26 11.79 13.31
C VAL A 128 4.25 12.25 11.85
N GLU A 129 5.41 12.25 11.16
CA GLU A 129 5.48 12.56 9.72
C GLU A 129 4.55 11.67 8.89
N PHE A 130 4.53 10.35 9.16
CA PHE A 130 3.64 9.41 8.47
C PHE A 130 2.16 9.62 8.81
N LEU A 131 1.80 9.93 10.07
CA LEU A 131 0.41 10.21 10.44
C LEU A 131 -0.09 11.47 9.73
N VAL A 132 0.71 12.54 9.76
CA VAL A 132 0.38 13.80 9.12
C VAL A 132 0.27 13.65 7.59
N ALA A 133 1.15 12.86 6.97
CA ALA A 133 1.08 12.58 5.53
C ALA A 133 -0.15 11.75 5.12
N LEU A 134 -0.72 10.98 6.04
CA LEU A 134 -1.98 10.25 5.85
C LEU A 134 -3.21 11.06 6.29
N ASN A 135 -3.02 12.33 6.67
CA ASN A 135 -4.06 13.21 7.20
C ASN A 135 -4.72 12.68 8.49
N PHE A 136 -3.94 11.98 9.32
CA PHE A 136 -4.35 11.52 10.64
C PHE A 136 -3.77 12.40 11.75
N THR A 137 -4.49 12.44 12.87
CA THR A 137 -4.05 13.11 14.08
C THR A 137 -3.25 12.17 14.98
N THR A 138 -2.45 12.73 15.90
CA THR A 138 -1.60 11.95 16.81
C THR A 138 -2.39 11.20 17.89
N ASP A 139 -3.65 11.56 18.09
CA ASP A 139 -4.55 10.96 19.06
C ASP A 139 -5.40 9.81 18.49
N ILE A 140 -5.18 9.43 17.22
CA ILE A 140 -5.94 8.39 16.51
C ILE A 140 -5.96 7.02 17.22
N PHE A 141 -4.97 6.73 18.07
CA PHE A 141 -4.91 5.49 18.85
C PHE A 141 -5.47 5.63 20.27
N THR A 142 -5.72 6.86 20.73
CA THR A 142 -6.13 7.17 22.10
C THR A 142 -7.59 7.61 22.20
N VAL A 143 -8.12 8.24 21.15
CA VAL A 143 -9.52 8.65 21.05
C VAL A 143 -10.30 7.56 20.30
N PRO A 144 -11.43 7.08 20.85
CA PRO A 144 -12.26 6.05 20.21
C PRO A 144 -13.03 6.56 18.99
#